data_AF-A0A1H5VWX1-F1
#
_entry.id   AF-A0A1H5VWX1-F1
#
_cell.length_a   1.000
_cell.length_b   1.000
_cell.length_c   1.000
_cell.angle_alpha   90.00
_cell.angle_beta   90.00
_cell.angle_gamma   90.00
#
_symmetry.space_group_name_H-M   'P 1'
#
loop_
_entity.id
_entity.type
_entity.pdbx_description
1 polymer ?
#
loop_
_entity_poly.entity_id
_entity_poly.type
_entity_poly.pdbx_seq_one_letter_code
_entity_poly.pdbx_strand_id
1 'polypeptide(L)'
;MNKYLSTAYKFGGLGGVLSVLSFYSLSFLNPDPTNLNLIFGYFLVPVSIYLSIKFYKEYSNSGFLSFAEGMTVGFVTYGIIGILSIVGIWLVLQFSPELFEVIRKQKLDLLIENRQLIIAQVGENSFFATEESMKNLTPWNVAVNDGLWKIIPGMFFSIIISIILRKNPN
;
A
#
# COMPACT_ATOMS: atom_id res chain seq x y z
N MET A 1 1.98 -20.11 -16.62
CA MET A 1 1.62 -18.69 -16.36
C MET A 1 0.26 -18.52 -15.67
N ASN A 2 -0.80 -19.23 -16.08
CA ASN A 2 -2.16 -19.05 -15.53
C ASN A 2 -2.30 -19.39 -14.02
N LYS A 3 -1.49 -20.32 -13.49
CA LYS A 3 -1.54 -20.75 -12.08
C LYS A 3 -1.03 -19.68 -11.09
N TYR A 4 0.03 -18.96 -11.44
CA TYR A 4 0.60 -17.88 -10.61
C TYR A 4 -0.42 -16.74 -10.44
N LEU A 5 -1.03 -16.36 -11.55
CA LEU A 5 -2.00 -15.28 -11.64
C LEU A 5 -3.29 -15.58 -10.88
N SER A 6 -3.84 -16.79 -11.02
CA SER A 6 -5.12 -17.16 -10.38
C SER A 6 -5.10 -17.02 -8.86
N THR A 7 -3.99 -17.38 -8.21
CA THR A 7 -3.86 -17.26 -6.74
C THR A 7 -3.60 -15.81 -6.33
N ALA A 8 -2.69 -15.13 -7.04
CA ALA A 8 -2.36 -13.74 -6.76
C ALA A 8 -3.55 -12.79 -6.94
N TYR A 9 -4.43 -13.03 -7.91
CA TYR A 9 -5.64 -12.23 -8.12
C TYR A 9 -6.63 -12.35 -6.95
N LYS A 10 -6.77 -13.52 -6.33
CA LYS A 10 -7.71 -13.72 -5.21
C LYS A 10 -7.28 -12.92 -3.99
N PHE A 11 -6.03 -13.12 -3.55
CA PHE A 11 -5.54 -12.47 -2.33
C PHE A 11 -5.11 -11.02 -2.57
N GLY A 12 -4.56 -10.71 -3.75
CA GLY A 12 -4.25 -9.34 -4.14
C GLY A 12 -5.50 -8.49 -4.36
N GLY A 13 -6.53 -9.06 -5.00
CA GLY A 13 -7.82 -8.40 -5.20
C GLY A 13 -8.54 -8.14 -3.87
N LEU A 14 -8.63 -9.17 -3.02
CA LEU A 14 -9.23 -9.03 -1.68
C LEU A 14 -8.47 -8.03 -0.82
N GLY A 15 -7.13 -8.08 -0.81
CA GLY A 15 -6.30 -7.09 -0.10
C GLY A 15 -6.47 -5.67 -0.65
N GLY A 16 -6.57 -5.50 -1.96
CA GLY A 16 -6.83 -4.20 -2.58
C GLY A 16 -8.19 -3.63 -2.19
N VAL A 17 -9.26 -4.43 -2.28
CA VAL A 17 -10.61 -4.02 -1.88
C VAL A 17 -10.66 -3.67 -0.39
N LEU A 18 -10.06 -4.50 0.47
CA LEU A 18 -9.99 -4.22 1.90
C LEU A 18 -9.23 -2.93 2.20
N SER A 19 -8.17 -2.60 1.45
CA SER A 19 -7.43 -1.34 1.58
C SER A 19 -8.28 -0.11 1.26
N VAL A 20 -9.15 -0.22 0.25
CA VAL A 20 -10.07 0.87 -0.12
C VAL A 20 -11.19 1.01 0.91
N LEU A 21 -11.76 -0.13 1.35
CA LEU A 21 -12.79 -0.15 2.39
C LEU A 21 -12.26 0.37 3.72
N SER A 22 -11.03 0.04 4.11
CA SER A 22 -10.42 0.57 5.32
C SER A 22 -10.24 2.07 5.21
N PHE A 23 -9.73 2.59 4.08
CA PHE A 23 -9.59 4.04 3.87
C PHE A 23 -10.94 4.76 4.03
N TYR A 24 -11.97 4.26 3.35
CA TYR A 24 -13.31 4.84 3.40
C TYR A 24 -13.91 4.76 4.81
N SER A 25 -13.79 3.61 5.48
CA SER A 25 -14.35 3.42 6.83
C SER A 25 -13.63 4.30 7.86
N LEU A 26 -12.31 4.44 7.73
CA LEU A 26 -11.49 5.28 8.61
C LEU A 26 -11.76 6.77 8.41
N SER A 27 -12.25 7.19 7.23
CA SER A 27 -12.62 8.59 6.98
C SER A 27 -13.74 9.09 7.91
N PHE A 28 -14.56 8.19 8.46
CA PHE A 28 -15.59 8.52 9.45
C PHE A 28 -15.03 8.66 10.88
N LEU A 29 -13.84 8.10 11.15
CA LEU A 29 -13.23 8.07 12.49
C LEU A 29 -12.11 9.10 12.64
N ASN A 30 -11.44 9.47 11.55
CA ASN A 30 -10.31 10.39 11.55
C ASN A 30 -10.40 11.35 10.34
N PRO A 31 -10.20 12.67 10.56
CA PRO A 31 -10.12 13.66 9.48
C PRO A 31 -9.10 13.33 8.38
N ASP A 32 -7.96 12.72 8.73
CA ASP A 32 -6.97 12.20 7.78
C ASP A 32 -6.81 10.67 7.95
N PRO A 33 -7.55 9.86 7.17
CA PRO A 33 -7.48 8.41 7.25
C PRO A 33 -6.18 7.83 6.65
N THR A 34 -5.35 8.63 5.96
CA THR A 34 -4.20 8.11 5.19
C THR A 34 -3.18 7.36 6.06
N ASN A 35 -2.82 7.91 7.22
CA ASN A 35 -1.84 7.29 8.12
C ASN A 35 -2.36 5.98 8.73
N LEU A 36 -3.61 5.97 9.19
CA LEU A 36 -4.24 4.77 9.74
C LEU A 36 -4.42 3.69 8.67
N ASN A 37 -4.78 4.09 7.44
CA ASN A 37 -4.88 3.18 6.31
C ASN A 37 -3.53 2.56 5.94
N LEU A 38 -2.45 3.32 6.07
CA LEU A 38 -1.09 2.85 5.84
C LEU A 38 -0.63 1.86 6.92
N ILE A 39 -0.93 2.12 8.20
CA ILE A 39 -0.71 1.16 9.31
C ILE A 39 -1.47 -0.14 9.05
N PHE A 40 -2.74 -0.05 8.64
CA PHE A 40 -3.52 -1.22 8.25
C PHE A 40 -2.87 -1.96 7.06
N GLY A 41 -2.35 -1.21 6.08
CA GLY A 41 -1.57 -1.72 4.96
C GLY A 41 -0.34 -2.54 5.38
N TYR A 42 0.39 -2.09 6.41
CA TYR A 42 1.55 -2.82 6.93
C TYR A 42 1.21 -4.19 7.52
N PHE A 43 -0.02 -4.41 7.96
CA PHE A 43 -0.51 -5.73 8.35
C PHE A 43 -1.09 -6.49 7.15
N LEU A 44 -1.92 -5.83 6.35
CA LEU A 44 -2.67 -6.44 5.26
C LEU A 44 -1.78 -7.00 4.14
N VAL A 45 -0.75 -6.24 3.75
CA VAL A 45 0.16 -6.61 2.65
C VAL A 45 0.92 -7.91 2.96
N PRO A 46 1.67 -8.05 4.08
CA PRO A 46 2.39 -9.30 4.36
C PRO A 46 1.45 -10.50 4.52
N VAL A 47 0.28 -10.33 5.15
CA VAL A 47 -0.72 -11.40 5.27
C VAL A 47 -1.21 -11.85 3.89
N SER A 48 -1.53 -10.91 3.01
CA SER A 48 -2.01 -11.21 1.66
C SER A 48 -0.93 -11.91 0.82
N ILE A 49 0.32 -11.45 0.89
CA ILE A 49 1.46 -12.10 0.23
C ILE A 49 1.67 -13.52 0.77
N TYR A 50 1.65 -13.69 2.09
CA TYR A 50 1.84 -14.99 2.73
C TYR A 50 0.77 -15.99 2.28
N LEU A 51 -0.50 -15.60 2.33
CA LEU A 51 -1.61 -16.44 1.91
C LEU A 51 -1.51 -16.79 0.42
N SER A 52 -1.16 -15.81 -0.42
CA SER A 52 -0.99 -16.02 -1.86
C SER A 52 0.12 -17.03 -2.18
N ILE A 53 1.31 -16.87 -1.59
CA ILE A 53 2.44 -17.78 -1.82
C ILE A 53 2.16 -19.16 -1.23
N LYS A 54 1.60 -19.24 -0.02
CA LYS A 54 1.26 -20.50 0.63
C LYS A 54 0.22 -21.28 -0.18
N PHE A 55 -0.84 -20.62 -0.64
CA PHE A 55 -1.88 -21.25 -1.43
C PHE A 55 -1.32 -21.72 -2.79
N TYR A 56 -0.45 -20.94 -3.43
CA TYR A 56 0.23 -21.36 -4.65
C TYR A 56 1.06 -22.63 -4.41
N LYS A 57 1.88 -22.66 -3.36
CA LYS A 57 2.69 -23.82 -2.98
C LYS A 57 1.84 -25.07 -2.77
N GLU A 58 0.81 -24.98 -1.94
CA GLU A 58 0.01 -26.15 -1.52
C GLU A 58 -0.90 -26.67 -2.64
N TYR A 59 -1.61 -25.78 -3.34
CA TYR A 59 -2.68 -26.18 -4.26
C TYR A 59 -2.30 -26.11 -5.74
N SER A 60 -1.30 -25.30 -6.11
CA SER A 60 -0.93 -25.10 -7.52
C SER A 60 0.37 -25.79 -7.91
N ASN A 61 1.27 -26.03 -6.96
CA ASN A 61 2.63 -26.53 -7.19
C ASN A 61 3.02 -27.75 -6.33
N SER A 62 2.02 -28.56 -5.93
CA SER A 62 2.22 -29.86 -5.26
C SER A 62 3.10 -29.82 -4.01
N GLY A 63 3.05 -28.73 -3.26
CA GLY A 63 3.83 -28.51 -2.03
C GLY A 63 5.25 -27.99 -2.25
N PHE A 64 5.69 -27.79 -3.50
CA PHE A 64 7.00 -27.24 -3.82
C PHE A 64 6.93 -25.76 -4.15
N LEU A 65 8.01 -25.05 -3.87
CA LEU A 65 8.12 -23.62 -4.14
C LEU A 65 9.58 -23.26 -4.34
N SER A 66 9.93 -22.82 -5.55
CA SER A 66 11.20 -22.14 -5.79
C SER A 66 11.13 -20.67 -5.36
N PHE A 67 12.28 -20.07 -5.08
CA PHE A 67 12.37 -18.67 -4.70
C PHE A 67 11.77 -17.73 -5.77
N ALA A 68 12.07 -17.98 -7.06
CA ALA A 68 11.57 -17.17 -8.17
C ALA A 68 10.04 -17.23 -8.31
N GLU A 69 9.44 -18.40 -8.07
CA GLU A 69 7.98 -18.55 -8.08
C GLU A 69 7.32 -17.80 -6.92
N GLY A 70 7.88 -17.92 -5.71
CA GLY A 70 7.40 -17.15 -4.55
C GLY A 70 7.46 -15.65 -4.80
N MET A 71 8.60 -15.18 -5.33
CA MET A 71 8.79 -13.77 -5.70
C MET A 71 7.79 -13.30 -6.74
N THR A 72 7.52 -14.12 -7.76
CA THR A 72 6.57 -13.78 -8.83
C THR A 72 5.14 -13.68 -8.30
N VAL A 73 4.71 -14.66 -7.50
CA VAL A 73 3.37 -14.65 -6.87
C VAL A 73 3.23 -13.46 -5.92
N GLY A 74 4.26 -13.20 -5.11
CA GLY A 74 4.32 -12.04 -4.22
C GLY A 74 4.23 -10.72 -4.98
N PHE A 75 5.04 -10.55 -6.04
CA PHE A 75 5.06 -9.39 -6.92
C PHE A 75 3.68 -9.06 -7.47
N VAL A 76 3.01 -10.04 -8.07
CA VAL A 76 1.67 -9.85 -8.62
C VAL A 76 0.67 -9.51 -7.50
N THR A 77 0.79 -10.15 -6.33
CA THR A 77 -0.11 -9.93 -5.20
C THR A 77 -0.04 -8.49 -4.68
N TYR A 78 1.14 -8.00 -4.31
CA TYR A 78 1.27 -6.62 -3.82
C TYR A 78 1.07 -5.59 -4.92
N GLY A 79 1.39 -5.92 -6.17
CA GLY A 79 1.14 -5.05 -7.32
C GLY A 79 -0.35 -4.79 -7.51
N ILE A 80 -1.17 -5.84 -7.42
CA ILE A 80 -2.64 -5.70 -7.48
C ILE A 80 -3.15 -4.89 -6.29
N ILE A 81 -2.67 -5.17 -5.07
CA ILE A 81 -3.07 -4.39 -3.87
C ILE A 81 -2.75 -2.91 -4.08
N GLY A 82 -1.53 -2.59 -4.51
CA GLY A 82 -1.08 -1.22 -4.76
C GLY A 82 -1.94 -0.53 -5.81
N ILE A 83 -2.15 -1.17 -6.98
CA ILE A 83 -2.96 -0.60 -8.07
C ILE A 83 -4.40 -0.37 -7.63
N LEU A 84 -5.04 -1.35 -6.97
CA LEU A 84 -6.41 -1.21 -6.49
C LEU A 84 -6.53 -0.14 -5.40
N SER A 85 -5.53 -0.03 -4.52
CA SER A 85 -5.48 1.04 -3.52
C SER A 85 -5.39 2.42 -4.18
N ILE A 86 -4.50 2.58 -5.17
CA ILE A 86 -4.35 3.85 -5.92
C ILE A 86 -5.67 4.20 -6.60
N VAL A 87 -6.22 3.29 -7.41
CA VAL A 87 -7.44 3.58 -8.17
C VAL A 87 -8.63 3.80 -7.23
N GLY A 88 -8.80 2.97 -6.22
CA GLY A 88 -9.93 3.06 -5.30
C GLY A 88 -9.90 4.31 -4.42
N ILE A 89 -8.74 4.65 -3.83
CA ILE A 89 -8.62 5.88 -3.02
C ILE A 89 -8.75 7.11 -3.90
N TRP A 90 -8.15 7.10 -5.10
CA TRP A 90 -8.33 8.20 -6.04
C TRP A 90 -9.80 8.41 -6.37
N LEU A 91 -10.56 7.35 -6.68
CA LEU A 91 -12.00 7.45 -6.93
C LEU A 91 -12.77 7.97 -5.71
N VAL A 92 -12.50 7.45 -4.51
CA VAL A 92 -13.15 7.95 -3.27
C VAL A 92 -12.92 9.46 -3.11
N LEU A 93 -11.70 9.94 -3.31
CA LEU A 93 -11.37 11.36 -3.17
C LEU A 93 -11.93 12.21 -4.31
N GLN A 94 -12.08 11.67 -5.52
CA GLN A 94 -12.76 12.35 -6.64
C GLN A 94 -14.26 12.52 -6.36
N PHE A 95 -14.91 11.50 -5.79
CA PHE A 95 -16.34 11.56 -5.46
C PHE A 95 -16.63 12.27 -4.13
N SER A 96 -15.62 12.54 -3.32
CA SER A 96 -15.76 13.27 -2.06
C SER A 96 -14.75 14.42 -1.96
N PRO A 97 -14.96 15.53 -2.70
CA PRO A 97 -14.07 16.69 -2.66
C PRO A 97 -13.93 17.29 -1.25
N GLU A 98 -15.00 17.24 -0.45
CA GLU A 98 -15.02 17.71 0.93
C GLU A 98 -14.03 16.93 1.81
N LEU A 99 -14.00 15.60 1.68
CA LEU A 99 -13.04 14.75 2.39
C LEU A 99 -11.60 15.09 1.95
N PHE A 100 -11.39 15.30 0.66
CA PHE A 100 -10.07 15.68 0.15
C PHE A 100 -9.60 17.03 0.73
N GLU A 101 -10.48 18.03 0.81
CA GLU A 101 -10.16 19.33 1.40
C GLU A 101 -9.81 19.24 2.89
N VAL A 102 -10.53 18.39 3.64
CA VAL A 102 -10.21 18.11 5.05
C VAL A 102 -8.82 17.48 5.17
N ILE A 103 -8.52 16.45 4.36
CA ILE A 103 -7.21 15.79 4.34
C ILE A 103 -6.11 16.80 3.99
N ARG A 104 -6.31 17.60 2.95
CA ARG A 104 -5.34 18.60 2.49
C ARG A 104 -5.03 19.60 3.59
N LYS A 105 -6.07 20.13 4.25
CA LYS A 105 -5.91 21.07 5.36
C LYS A 105 -5.16 20.44 6.53
N GLN A 106 -5.56 19.25 6.97
CA GLN A 106 -4.90 18.54 8.07
C GLN A 106 -3.42 18.29 7.79
N LYS A 107 -3.08 17.87 6.57
CA LYS A 107 -1.70 17.67 6.14
C LYS A 107 -0.87 18.95 6.16
N LEU A 108 -1.46 20.08 5.74
CA LEU A 108 -0.79 21.37 5.79
C LEU A 108 -0.63 21.89 7.23
N ASP A 109 -1.67 21.75 8.06
CA ASP A 109 -1.65 22.14 9.46
C ASP A 109 -0.55 21.37 10.21
N LEU A 110 -0.44 20.05 10.01
CA LEU A 110 0.62 19.22 10.59
C LEU A 110 2.03 19.63 10.11
N LEU A 111 2.17 20.02 8.84
CA LEU A 111 3.46 20.51 8.31
C LEU A 111 3.88 21.82 8.99
N ILE A 112 2.93 22.74 9.18
CA ILE A 112 3.16 24.04 9.81
C ILE A 112 3.45 23.88 11.31
N GLU A 113 2.68 23.04 12.00
CA GLU A 113 2.87 22.73 13.43
C GLU A 113 4.28 22.18 13.68
N ASN A 114 4.77 21.31 12.79
CA ASN A 114 6.10 20.70 12.91
C ASN A 114 7.22 21.47 12.20
N ARG A 115 6.97 22.72 11.76
CA ARG A 115 7.90 23.52 10.93
C ARG A 115 9.31 23.59 11.51
N GLN A 116 9.44 23.95 12.78
CA GLN A 116 10.75 24.12 13.42
C GLN A 116 11.55 22.82 13.45
N LEU A 117 10.88 21.70 13.78
CA LEU A 117 11.49 20.38 13.82
C LEU A 117 11.92 19.93 12.42
N ILE A 118 11.08 20.12 11.42
CA ILE A 118 11.37 19.72 10.03
C ILE A 118 12.53 20.56 9.48
N ILE A 119 12.52 21.88 9.66
CA ILE A 119 13.63 22.75 9.24
C ILE A 119 14.95 22.32 9.89
N ALA A 120 14.94 21.96 11.16
CA ALA A 120 16.14 21.47 11.84
C ALA A 120 16.67 20.14 11.26
N GLN A 121 15.79 19.29 10.71
CA GLN A 121 16.16 17.99 10.14
C GLN A 121 16.57 18.03 8.67
N VAL A 122 15.86 18.81 7.85
CA VAL A 122 16.02 18.80 6.38
C VAL A 122 16.41 20.14 5.77
N GLY A 123 16.47 21.21 6.58
CA GLY A 123 16.78 22.57 6.15
C GLY A 123 15.56 23.35 5.61
N GLU A 124 15.71 24.68 5.56
CA GLU A 124 14.64 25.60 5.12
C GLU A 124 14.21 25.38 3.67
N ASN A 125 15.17 25.21 2.76
CA ASN A 125 14.88 25.02 1.34
C ASN A 125 14.00 23.78 1.10
N SER A 126 14.31 22.67 1.78
CA SER A 126 13.54 21.44 1.69
C SER A 126 12.15 21.59 2.31
N PHE A 127 12.03 22.34 3.41
CA PHE A 127 10.75 22.66 4.02
C PHE A 127 9.85 23.44 3.06
N PHE A 128 10.35 24.55 2.49
CA PHE A 128 9.55 25.38 1.59
C PHE A 128 9.14 24.66 0.31
N ALA A 129 10.03 23.81 -0.25
CA ALA A 129 9.68 22.95 -1.38
C ALA A 129 8.57 21.94 -1.03
N THR A 130 8.61 21.38 0.18
CA THR A 130 7.55 20.48 0.66
C THR A 130 6.24 21.23 0.89
N GLU A 131 6.30 22.43 1.47
CA GLU A 131 5.13 23.29 1.68
C GLU A 131 4.45 23.66 0.36
N GLU A 132 5.22 24.02 -0.67
CA GLU A 132 4.70 24.33 -2.00
C GLU A 132 4.05 23.09 -2.65
N SER A 133 4.68 21.92 -2.53
CA SER A 133 4.10 20.64 -2.99
C SER A 133 2.78 20.32 -2.28
N MET A 134 2.71 20.55 -0.96
CA MET A 134 1.52 20.29 -0.15
C MET A 134 0.38 21.28 -0.44
N LYS A 135 0.68 22.53 -0.80
CA LYS A 135 -0.31 23.51 -1.28
C LYS A 135 -0.95 23.06 -2.61
N ASN A 136 -0.16 22.42 -3.46
CA ASN A 136 -0.58 21.89 -4.76
C ASN A 136 -0.98 20.40 -4.71
N LEU A 137 -1.31 19.88 -3.52
CA LEU A 137 -1.72 18.49 -3.35
C LEU A 137 -2.96 18.21 -4.22
N THR A 138 -2.96 17.07 -4.89
CA THR A 138 -4.13 16.56 -5.63
C THR A 138 -4.59 15.22 -5.06
N PRO A 139 -5.85 14.80 -5.32
CA PRO A 139 -6.32 13.46 -4.97
C PRO A 139 -5.43 12.33 -5.51
N TRP A 140 -4.84 12.55 -6.69
CA TRP A 140 -3.90 11.61 -7.29
C TRP A 140 -2.62 11.44 -6.46
N ASN A 141 -2.06 12.54 -5.94
CA ASN A 141 -0.86 12.47 -5.10
C ASN A 141 -1.12 11.66 -3.82
N VAL A 142 -2.28 11.86 -3.19
CA VAL A 142 -2.66 11.11 -1.98
C VAL A 142 -2.77 9.61 -2.27
N ALA A 143 -3.46 9.26 -3.34
CA ALA A 143 -3.68 7.87 -3.73
C ALA A 143 -2.37 7.15 -4.14
N VAL A 144 -1.52 7.82 -4.91
CA VAL A 144 -0.21 7.29 -5.31
C VAL A 144 0.70 7.09 -4.11
N ASN A 145 0.75 8.07 -3.19
CA ASN A 145 1.54 7.93 -1.97
C ASN A 145 1.09 6.70 -1.16
N ASP A 146 -0.22 6.51 -0.96
CA ASP A 146 -0.74 5.34 -0.26
C ASP A 146 -0.36 4.01 -0.96
N GLY A 147 -0.51 3.94 -2.28
CA GLY A 147 -0.13 2.75 -3.05
C GLY A 147 1.36 2.43 -3.00
N LEU A 148 2.22 3.44 -3.15
CA LEU A 148 3.68 3.27 -3.08
C LEU A 148 4.12 2.73 -1.72
N TRP A 149 3.56 3.25 -0.63
CA TRP A 149 3.84 2.77 0.72
C TRP A 149 3.31 1.36 1.01
N LYS A 150 2.50 0.77 0.12
CA LYS A 150 2.14 -0.65 0.16
C LYS A 150 3.04 -1.51 -0.74
N ILE A 151 3.42 -0.99 -1.91
CA ILE A 151 4.29 -1.68 -2.87
C ILE A 151 5.70 -1.88 -2.30
N ILE A 152 6.30 -0.83 -1.72
CA ILE A 152 7.69 -0.89 -1.24
C ILE A 152 7.86 -1.95 -0.15
N PRO A 153 7.09 -1.94 0.96
CA PRO A 153 7.16 -3.03 1.94
C PRO A 153 6.75 -4.39 1.36
N GLY A 154 5.78 -4.41 0.45
CA GLY A 154 5.36 -5.63 -0.25
C GLY A 154 6.51 -6.33 -0.98
N MET A 155 7.39 -5.56 -1.61
CA MET A 155 8.61 -6.08 -2.22
C MET A 155 9.49 -6.80 -1.17
N PHE A 156 9.77 -6.17 -0.03
CA PHE A 156 10.59 -6.78 1.03
C PHE A 156 9.94 -8.03 1.63
N PHE A 157 8.63 -7.97 1.94
CA PHE A 157 7.91 -9.13 2.47
C PHE A 157 7.86 -10.28 1.47
N SER A 158 7.74 -10.01 0.17
CA SER A 158 7.77 -11.05 -0.84
C SER A 158 9.10 -11.82 -0.84
N ILE A 159 10.23 -11.14 -0.63
CA ILE A 159 11.56 -11.77 -0.50
C ILE A 159 11.59 -12.68 0.73
N ILE A 160 11.25 -12.13 1.90
CA ILE A 160 11.31 -12.85 3.18
C ILE A 160 10.42 -14.09 3.15
N ILE A 161 9.16 -13.93 2.74
CA ILE A 161 8.18 -15.02 2.71
C ILE A 161 8.57 -16.09 1.69
N SER A 162 9.10 -15.70 0.52
CA SER A 162 9.56 -16.64 -0.50
C SER A 162 10.73 -17.49 -0.02
N ILE A 163 11.63 -16.93 0.80
CA ILE A 163 12.73 -17.67 1.42
C ILE A 163 12.18 -18.66 2.46
N ILE A 164 11.32 -18.18 3.37
CA ILE A 164 10.74 -19.01 4.45
C ILE A 164 9.95 -20.19 3.90
N LEU A 165 9.15 -19.97 2.85
CA LEU A 165 8.28 -21.00 2.29
C LEU A 165 8.95 -21.87 1.23
N ARG A 166 10.19 -21.56 0.83
CA ARG A 166 10.92 -22.30 -0.18
C ARG A 166 10.99 -23.78 0.18
N LYS A 167 10.65 -24.63 -0.78
CA LYS A 167 10.80 -26.09 -0.68
C LYS A 167 11.12 -26.63 -2.06
N ASN A 168 12.35 -27.08 -2.24
CA ASN A 168 12.76 -27.68 -3.51
C ASN A 168 12.32 -29.16 -3.53
N PRO A 169 12.06 -29.74 -4.72
CA PRO A 169 11.79 -31.16 -4.88
C PRO A 169 13.01 -32.08 -4.68
N ASN A 170 14.18 -31.51 -4.35
CA ASN A 170 15.43 -32.21 -4.05
C ASN A 170 15.90 -31.84 -2.65
#